data_AF-A0A7V2S4R5-F1
#
_entry.id   AF-A0A7V2S4R5-F1
#
_cell.length_a   1.000
_cell.length_b   1.000
_cell.length_c   1.000
_cell.angle_alpha   90.00
_cell.angle_beta   90.00
_cell.angle_gamma   90.00
#
_symmetry.space_group_name_H-M   'P 1'
#
loop_
_entity.id
_entity.type
_entity.pdbx_description
1 polymer ?
#
loop_
_entity_poly.entity_id
_entity_poly.type
_entity_poly.pdbx_seq_one_letter_code
_entity_poly.pdbx_strand_id
1 'polypeptide(L)'
;MDLLISLDADSNVGLQNQIRQKLVEAILSGVLPVGQRLLSSRKLAKKLNVARNTVVLAYNQLIDEGFIVSRERSGLFVDEQILNGRLDIYQEPKETADVQQRWQQKIKISDIGKGDFIWPGDWQKHPYPFIDGKFDTSLYPVSQWQEASRLAFGYLQTTQLEVESDADDAMLIEEIRTKILPRRGINARREEILITAGSQHALYLLANLLSDKKTRVAMEDPGSSALRNCLALTRCQIHPQPIDEHGLLINEQLNDCQLIFVSPSHQQPTAVTMPMVRRQQLIEMAKQQDQLIIEDDSECERNYFGNPNPAIRSLDTDDRVIYVSALPKALAPGLGLGFIVAAPQLIAEARRLRRLMVGNPPKSNQRTAAFFISLGHYDAFMMRINKIFSDRWTALRDALNHYLPQSILTIPNQGGTAFWVKCPPQISVSELVQKAAKQGILIEPVEDYYFDKKYFLKKNVSPCFRMGVTSLKENSIREGVDKLAKLIRELSVNQIKTLDQSAQKPLTKNEIFEQLAGASLICKTVYGEPCTIELRADGKMLGRAGHAGDDYDQGRWWIENDLWFRQWNQWAYAEQAGFYITIEDHKICWFNQKGRLVDTAIIQYVATENSKLV
;
A
#
# COMPACT_ATOMS: atom_id res chain seq x y z
N MET A 1 25.03 47.75 1.98
CA MET A 1 23.88 46.84 1.79
C MET A 1 24.28 45.48 2.35
N ASP A 2 23.89 45.21 3.59
CA ASP A 2 24.15 43.94 4.26
C ASP A 2 22.92 43.04 4.25
N LEU A 3 22.49 42.67 3.04
CA LEU A 3 21.60 41.54 2.87
C LEU A 3 22.42 40.26 3.14
N LEU A 4 22.11 39.57 4.23
CA LEU A 4 22.66 38.25 4.55
C LEU A 4 21.89 37.20 3.75
N ILE A 5 22.30 36.96 2.51
CA ILE A 5 21.82 35.81 1.74
C ILE A 5 22.65 34.60 2.20
N SER A 6 22.02 33.67 2.89
CA SER A 6 22.58 32.36 3.17
C SER A 6 22.27 31.41 2.01
N LEU A 7 23.28 30.73 1.50
CA LEU A 7 23.15 29.68 0.49
C LEU A 7 23.43 28.33 1.13
N ASP A 8 22.61 27.35 0.78
CA ASP A 8 22.74 25.98 1.25
C ASP A 8 23.33 25.11 0.13
N ALA A 9 24.58 24.67 0.31
CA ALA A 9 25.27 23.84 -0.67
C ALA A 9 24.73 22.40 -0.71
N ASP A 10 24.08 21.94 0.36
CA ASP A 10 23.51 20.60 0.50
C ASP A 10 22.06 20.54 -0.01
N SER A 11 21.50 21.67 -0.44
CA SER A 11 20.16 21.75 -1.03
C SER A 11 20.11 21.15 -2.43
N ASN A 12 19.00 20.46 -2.74
CA ASN A 12 18.69 19.95 -4.09
C ASN A 12 18.38 21.07 -5.12
N VAL A 13 18.32 22.33 -4.69
CA VAL A 13 18.06 23.49 -5.54
C VAL A 13 19.37 24.13 -5.97
N GLY A 14 19.59 24.29 -7.27
CA GLY A 14 20.81 24.93 -7.78
C GLY A 14 21.01 26.36 -7.25
N LEU A 15 22.27 26.75 -7.02
CA LEU A 15 22.64 28.05 -6.41
C LEU A 15 22.01 29.26 -7.11
N GLN A 16 21.84 29.21 -8.44
CA GLN A 16 21.13 30.25 -9.20
C GLN A 16 19.70 30.46 -8.68
N ASN A 17 18.95 29.37 -8.50
CA ASN A 17 17.57 29.42 -8.05
C ASN A 17 17.48 29.85 -6.58
N GLN A 18 18.43 29.45 -5.73
CA GLN A 18 18.50 29.92 -4.35
C GLN A 18 18.73 31.44 -4.28
N ILE A 19 19.67 31.97 -5.08
CA ILE A 19 19.94 33.41 -5.15
C ILE A 19 18.68 34.15 -5.62
N ARG A 20 18.03 33.66 -6.68
CA ARG A 20 16.78 34.23 -7.20
C ARG A 20 15.71 34.25 -6.12
N GLN A 21 15.45 33.10 -5.48
CA GLN A 21 14.45 32.98 -4.42
C GLN A 21 14.70 33.96 -3.28
N LYS A 22 15.94 34.07 -2.79
CA LYS A 22 16.28 34.96 -1.67
C LYS A 22 16.14 36.44 -2.03
N LEU A 23 16.44 36.81 -3.28
CA LEU A 23 16.23 38.17 -3.76
C LEU A 23 14.73 38.48 -3.92
N VAL A 24 13.95 37.56 -4.46
CA VAL A 24 12.48 37.69 -4.54
C VAL A 24 11.88 37.83 -3.13
N GLU A 25 12.25 36.96 -2.19
CA GLU A 25 11.81 37.04 -0.79
C GLU A 25 12.16 38.40 -0.17
N ALA A 26 13.37 38.92 -0.41
CA ALA A 26 13.80 40.19 0.15
C ALA A 26 13.06 41.39 -0.48
N ILE A 27 12.77 41.35 -1.79
CA ILE A 27 11.95 42.36 -2.47
C ILE A 27 10.52 42.32 -1.93
N LEU A 28 9.91 41.13 -1.90
CA LEU A 28 8.52 40.94 -1.47
C LEU A 28 8.32 41.10 0.05
N SER A 29 9.35 41.03 0.88
CA SER A 29 9.23 41.34 2.32
C SER A 29 9.52 42.81 2.63
N GLY A 30 9.88 43.62 1.63
CA GLY A 30 10.27 45.02 1.81
C GLY A 30 11.66 45.22 2.40
N VAL A 31 12.42 44.13 2.64
CA VAL A 31 13.83 44.19 3.07
C VAL A 31 14.70 44.85 1.98
N LEU A 32 14.34 44.62 0.71
CA LEU A 32 14.83 45.39 -0.42
C LEU A 32 13.70 46.32 -0.93
N PRO A 33 13.66 47.59 -0.51
CA PRO A 33 12.68 48.55 -0.98
C PRO A 33 12.65 48.69 -2.50
N VAL A 34 11.48 49.04 -3.01
CA VAL A 34 11.30 49.48 -4.41
C VAL A 34 12.23 50.64 -4.75
N GLY A 35 12.72 50.66 -5.99
CA GLY A 35 13.69 51.66 -6.45
C GLY A 35 15.09 51.53 -5.83
N GLN A 36 15.35 50.55 -4.95
CA GLN A 36 16.66 50.36 -4.34
C GLN A 36 17.65 49.76 -5.34
N ARG A 37 18.87 50.31 -5.38
CA ARG A 37 19.98 49.79 -6.20
C ARG A 37 20.55 48.50 -5.62
N LEU A 38 20.66 47.45 -6.43
CA LEU A 38 21.27 46.16 -6.10
C LEU A 38 22.80 46.18 -6.25
N LEU A 39 23.46 45.21 -5.62
CA LEU A 39 24.89 44.97 -5.83
C LEU A 39 25.17 44.59 -7.29
N SER A 40 26.37 44.94 -7.79
CA SER A 40 26.78 44.43 -9.10
C SER A 40 26.99 42.92 -9.05
N SER A 41 26.82 42.22 -10.18
CA SER A 41 27.02 40.77 -10.24
C SER A 41 28.38 40.32 -9.72
N ARG A 42 29.44 41.12 -9.95
CA ARG A 42 30.79 40.88 -9.39
C ARG A 42 30.84 41.01 -7.87
N LYS A 43 30.20 42.05 -7.31
CA LYS A 43 30.18 42.29 -5.86
C LYS A 43 29.36 41.24 -5.13
N LEU A 44 28.19 40.89 -5.66
CA LEU A 44 27.35 39.86 -5.06
C LEU A 44 28.01 38.47 -5.15
N ALA A 45 28.62 38.13 -6.30
CA ALA A 45 29.36 36.88 -6.44
C ALA A 45 30.51 36.75 -5.43
N LYS A 46 31.28 37.83 -5.23
CA LYS A 46 32.34 37.87 -4.21
C LYS A 46 31.79 37.72 -2.79
N LYS A 47 30.65 38.34 -2.49
CA LYS A 47 30.03 38.28 -1.15
C LYS A 47 29.45 36.90 -0.82
N LEU A 48 28.89 36.21 -1.81
CA LEU A 48 28.32 34.88 -1.66
C LEU A 48 29.32 33.74 -1.89
N ASN A 49 30.55 34.07 -2.28
CA ASN A 49 31.60 33.11 -2.66
C ASN A 49 31.15 32.13 -3.76
N VAL A 50 30.51 32.64 -4.82
CA VAL A 50 30.02 31.85 -5.96
C VAL A 50 30.59 32.36 -7.29
N ALA A 51 30.51 31.53 -8.34
CA ALA A 51 30.89 31.95 -9.69
C ALA A 51 30.01 33.13 -10.17
N ARG A 52 30.63 34.11 -10.84
CA ARG A 52 29.94 35.30 -11.35
C ARG A 52 28.75 34.94 -12.26
N ASN A 53 28.89 33.92 -13.10
CA ASN A 53 27.85 33.51 -14.03
C ASN A 53 26.55 33.09 -13.33
N THR A 54 26.64 32.45 -12.16
CA THR A 54 25.47 32.07 -11.34
C THR A 54 24.62 33.29 -10.96
N VAL A 55 25.28 34.38 -10.56
CA VAL A 55 24.60 35.64 -10.21
C VAL A 55 24.05 36.34 -11.45
N VAL A 56 24.79 36.32 -12.56
CA VAL A 56 24.33 36.91 -13.83
C VAL A 56 23.05 36.23 -14.31
N LEU A 57 23.00 34.90 -14.30
CA LEU A 57 21.80 34.15 -14.70
C LEU A 57 20.60 34.45 -13.79
N ALA A 58 20.82 34.53 -12.47
CA ALA A 58 19.76 34.90 -11.54
C ALA A 58 19.24 36.33 -11.78
N TYR A 59 20.13 37.30 -12.03
CA TYR A 59 19.73 38.67 -12.36
C TYR A 59 19.01 38.77 -13.69
N ASN A 60 19.47 38.08 -14.73
CA ASN A 60 18.80 38.11 -16.04
C ASN A 60 17.35 37.61 -15.90
N GLN A 61 17.13 36.50 -15.19
CA GLN A 61 15.78 36.02 -14.92
C GLN A 61 14.92 37.03 -14.15
N LEU A 62 15.48 37.68 -13.12
CA LEU A 62 14.74 38.71 -12.36
C LEU A 62 14.42 39.95 -13.20
N ILE A 63 15.24 40.27 -14.21
CA ILE A 63 14.96 41.34 -15.18
C ILE A 63 13.82 40.88 -16.10
N ASP A 64 13.93 39.68 -16.67
CA ASP A 64 12.95 39.12 -17.58
C ASP A 64 11.56 38.98 -16.92
N GLU A 65 11.53 38.67 -15.63
CA GLU A 65 10.31 38.54 -14.80
C GLU A 65 9.82 39.88 -14.21
N GLY A 66 10.55 40.99 -14.40
CA GLY A 66 10.13 42.33 -13.94
C GLY A 66 10.32 42.61 -12.45
N PHE A 67 11.08 41.79 -11.72
CA PHE A 67 11.44 42.08 -10.32
C PHE A 67 12.46 43.21 -10.21
N ILE A 68 13.35 43.33 -11.20
CA ILE A 68 14.43 44.31 -11.22
C ILE A 68 14.55 44.95 -12.61
N VAL A 69 14.94 46.21 -12.65
CA VAL A 69 15.16 46.96 -13.89
C VAL A 69 16.63 47.34 -14.05
N SER A 70 17.12 47.21 -15.27
CA SER A 70 18.46 47.69 -15.64
C SER A 70 18.36 49.14 -16.11
N ARG A 71 19.06 50.06 -15.43
CA ARG A 71 19.19 51.46 -15.83
C ARG A 71 20.57 51.69 -16.43
N GLU A 72 20.63 52.24 -17.65
CA GLU A 72 21.90 52.42 -18.38
C GLU A 72 22.92 53.20 -17.53
N ARG A 73 24.16 52.68 -17.46
CA ARG A 73 25.29 53.24 -16.68
C ARG A 73 25.03 53.42 -15.18
N SER A 74 23.87 53.00 -14.69
CA SER A 74 23.38 53.25 -13.33
C SER A 74 23.22 51.97 -12.51
N GLY A 75 23.11 50.80 -13.14
CA GLY A 75 23.07 49.50 -12.47
C GLY A 75 21.67 48.88 -12.42
N LEU A 76 21.47 47.92 -11.51
CA LEU A 76 20.21 47.20 -11.33
C LEU A 76 19.44 47.77 -10.14
N PHE A 77 18.13 47.96 -10.29
CA PHE A 77 17.25 48.52 -9.27
C PHE A 77 16.01 47.63 -9.11
N VAL A 78 15.45 47.53 -7.91
CA VAL A 78 14.15 46.88 -7.69
C VAL A 78 13.08 47.67 -8.45
N ASP A 79 12.23 46.99 -9.22
CA ASP A 79 11.16 47.65 -9.98
C ASP A 79 10.20 48.37 -9.03
N GLU A 80 9.79 49.58 -9.39
CA GLU A 80 8.88 50.41 -8.59
C GLU A 80 7.44 49.90 -8.64
N GLN A 81 7.09 49.08 -9.63
CA GLN A 81 5.75 48.57 -9.85
C GLN A 81 5.49 47.20 -9.20
N ILE A 82 6.54 46.51 -8.71
CA ILE A 82 6.43 45.11 -8.26
C ILE A 82 5.56 44.91 -7.02
N LEU A 83 5.39 45.96 -6.21
CA LEU A 83 4.54 45.95 -5.00
C LEU A 83 3.19 46.65 -5.21
N ASN A 84 2.88 47.13 -6.42
CA ASN A 84 1.60 47.78 -6.71
C ASN A 84 0.45 46.78 -6.53
N GLY A 85 -0.61 47.20 -5.83
CA GLY A 85 -1.80 46.37 -5.57
C GLY A 85 -1.68 45.46 -4.34
N ARG A 86 -0.60 45.55 -3.57
CA ARG A 86 -0.47 44.83 -2.30
C ARG A 86 -1.17 45.57 -1.17
N LEU A 87 -1.97 44.86 -0.37
CA LEU A 87 -2.57 45.39 0.84
C LEU A 87 -1.54 45.37 1.98
N ASP A 88 -1.26 46.52 2.60
CA ASP A 88 -0.28 46.68 3.70
C ASP A 88 -0.75 46.08 5.05
N ILE A 89 -1.87 45.36 5.08
CA ILE A 89 -2.43 44.78 6.30
C ILE A 89 -1.84 43.38 6.50
N TYR A 90 -0.60 43.32 6.99
CA TYR A 90 -0.03 42.07 7.50
C TYR A 90 -0.16 42.05 9.03
N GLN A 91 -1.18 41.34 9.52
CA GLN A 91 -1.27 40.95 10.93
C GLN A 91 -1.06 39.44 11.02
N GLU A 92 -0.16 38.99 11.89
CA GLU A 92 -0.06 37.56 12.17
C GLU A 92 -1.38 37.05 12.76
N PRO A 93 -1.94 35.94 12.23
CA PRO A 93 -3.15 35.36 12.76
C PRO A 93 -2.96 34.98 14.23
N LYS A 94 -3.71 35.61 15.15
CA LYS A 94 -3.74 35.18 16.56
C LYS A 94 -4.76 34.05 16.72
N GLU A 95 -4.28 32.87 17.06
CA GLU A 95 -5.15 31.75 17.41
C GLU A 95 -5.71 31.96 18.84
N THR A 96 -7.03 32.04 18.98
CA THR A 96 -7.69 32.19 20.29
C THR A 96 -8.63 31.03 20.56
N ALA A 97 -8.80 30.66 21.83
CA ALA A 97 -9.68 29.56 22.24
C ALA A 97 -11.14 29.75 21.79
N ASP A 98 -11.62 31.00 21.70
CA ASP A 98 -12.96 31.35 21.20
C ASP A 98 -13.15 30.94 19.71
N VAL A 99 -12.10 31.07 18.90
CA VAL A 99 -12.15 30.68 17.48
C VAL A 99 -12.32 29.17 17.32
N GLN A 100 -11.60 28.37 18.11
CA GLN A 100 -11.72 26.91 18.05
C GLN A 100 -13.12 26.44 18.47
N GLN A 101 -13.66 26.98 19.56
CA GLN A 101 -15.01 26.63 20.04
C GLN A 101 -16.09 27.01 19.02
N ARG A 102 -15.97 28.18 18.39
CA ARG A 102 -16.89 28.63 17.34
C ARG A 102 -16.96 27.63 16.18
N TRP A 103 -15.80 27.18 15.69
CA TRP A 103 -15.77 26.26 14.55
C TRP A 103 -16.23 24.84 14.92
N GLN A 104 -15.95 24.37 16.14
CA GLN A 104 -16.50 23.11 16.64
C GLN A 104 -18.04 23.07 16.59
N GLN A 105 -18.72 24.19 16.85
CA GLN A 105 -20.19 24.29 16.79
C GLN A 105 -20.74 24.43 15.35
N LYS A 106 -19.94 25.01 14.45
CA LYS A 106 -20.35 25.31 13.06
C LYS A 106 -20.15 24.14 12.12
N ILE A 107 -19.10 23.33 12.32
CA ILE A 107 -18.82 22.14 11.50
C ILE A 107 -19.87 21.06 11.80
N LYS A 108 -20.67 20.70 10.79
CA LYS A 108 -21.78 19.73 10.94
C LYS A 108 -21.35 18.28 10.72
N ILE A 109 -20.24 18.08 10.03
CA ILE A 109 -19.65 16.78 9.75
C ILE A 109 -18.28 16.80 10.39
N SER A 110 -18.17 16.25 11.59
CA SER A 110 -16.91 16.24 12.33
C SER A 110 -16.45 14.83 12.67
N ASP A 111 -17.34 13.83 12.72
CA ASP A 111 -17.00 12.50 13.22
C ASP A 111 -16.64 11.46 12.15
N ILE A 112 -16.81 11.80 10.87
CA ILE A 112 -16.50 10.89 9.76
C ILE A 112 -15.00 10.72 9.62
N GLY A 113 -14.54 9.46 9.61
CA GLY A 113 -13.11 9.12 9.58
C GLY A 113 -12.34 9.45 10.85
N LYS A 114 -12.99 9.95 11.92
CA LYS A 114 -12.31 10.15 13.20
C LYS A 114 -11.93 8.80 13.80
N GLY A 115 -10.64 8.66 14.11
CA GLY A 115 -10.08 7.45 14.71
C GLY A 115 -9.70 6.37 13.70
N ASP A 116 -9.69 6.67 12.40
CA ASP A 116 -8.95 5.87 11.42
C ASP A 116 -7.44 6.06 11.64
N PHE A 117 -6.66 5.01 11.48
CA PHE A 117 -5.21 5.03 11.65
C PHE A 117 -4.56 5.93 10.59
N ILE A 118 -3.77 6.89 11.07
CA ILE A 118 -3.04 7.83 10.24
C ILE A 118 -1.56 7.54 10.34
N TRP A 119 -0.93 7.42 9.19
CA TRP A 119 0.51 7.25 9.06
C TRP A 119 1.29 8.45 9.58
N PRO A 120 2.45 8.24 10.23
CA PRO A 120 3.39 9.32 10.50
C PRO A 120 3.74 10.06 9.20
N GLY A 121 3.70 11.39 9.23
CA GLY A 121 4.00 12.21 8.05
C GLY A 121 5.43 12.02 7.53
N ASP A 122 6.33 11.53 8.38
CA ASP A 122 7.72 11.25 8.12
C ASP A 122 8.04 9.75 8.01
N TRP A 123 7.04 8.93 7.66
CA TRP A 123 7.20 7.48 7.51
C TRP A 123 8.41 7.04 6.66
N GLN A 124 8.84 7.84 5.68
CA GLN A 124 10.03 7.54 4.85
C GLN A 124 11.35 7.54 5.63
N LYS A 125 11.39 8.21 6.80
CA LYS A 125 12.58 8.25 7.66
C LYS A 125 12.72 7.00 8.52
N HIS A 126 11.66 6.20 8.63
CA HIS A 126 11.70 4.95 9.39
C HIS A 126 12.42 3.88 8.56
N PRO A 127 13.32 3.08 9.17
CA PRO A 127 14.09 2.06 8.46
C PRO A 127 13.25 0.86 8.00
N TYR A 128 12.14 0.53 8.68
CA TYR A 128 11.30 -0.63 8.37
C TYR A 128 9.81 -0.25 8.26
N PRO A 129 9.41 0.54 7.26
CA PRO A 129 8.01 0.89 7.07
C PRO A 129 7.31 -0.26 6.33
N PHE A 130 6.57 -1.13 7.02
CA PHE A 130 5.73 -2.18 6.41
C PHE A 130 4.32 -1.64 6.12
N ILE A 131 4.26 -0.65 5.23
CA ILE A 131 3.07 0.13 4.94
C ILE A 131 2.57 -0.22 3.54
N ASP A 132 1.32 -0.65 3.45
CA ASP A 132 0.69 -0.88 2.16
C ASP A 132 0.13 0.41 1.54
N GLY A 133 0.17 0.51 0.21
CA GLY A 133 -0.29 1.68 -0.57
C GLY A 133 0.62 2.91 -0.50
N LYS A 134 1.77 2.83 0.19
CA LYS A 134 2.88 3.81 0.13
C LYS A 134 4.04 3.21 -0.63
N PHE A 135 4.74 4.01 -1.42
CA PHE A 135 5.78 3.54 -2.35
C PHE A 135 7.11 4.21 -2.04
N ASP A 136 8.17 3.40 -1.96
CA ASP A 136 9.51 3.94 -1.85
C ASP A 136 9.90 4.72 -3.12
N THR A 137 10.73 5.75 -2.96
CA THR A 137 10.99 6.72 -4.03
C THR A 137 11.75 6.14 -5.22
N SER A 138 12.41 5.00 -5.06
CA SER A 138 13.16 4.35 -6.15
C SER A 138 12.25 3.67 -7.18
N LEU A 139 10.97 3.47 -6.84
CA LEU A 139 10.00 2.85 -7.74
C LEU A 139 9.48 3.79 -8.82
N TYR A 140 9.49 5.11 -8.58
CA TYR A 140 8.91 6.08 -9.51
C TYR A 140 9.68 6.12 -10.85
N PRO A 141 8.99 5.99 -12.00
CA PRO A 141 9.58 6.09 -13.33
C PRO A 141 9.79 7.56 -13.73
N VAL A 142 10.61 8.30 -12.96
CA VAL A 142 10.75 9.77 -13.06
C VAL A 142 11.16 10.21 -14.47
N SER A 143 12.12 9.55 -15.10
CA SER A 143 12.60 9.94 -16.44
C SER A 143 11.53 9.73 -17.52
N GLN A 144 10.82 8.60 -17.47
CA GLN A 144 9.72 8.29 -18.40
C GLN A 144 8.53 9.23 -18.19
N TRP A 145 8.21 9.54 -16.93
CA TRP A 145 7.16 10.52 -16.63
C TRP A 145 7.53 11.92 -17.11
N GLN A 146 8.78 12.35 -16.94
CA GLN A 146 9.28 13.63 -17.46
C GLN A 146 9.23 13.71 -18.99
N GLU A 147 9.56 12.62 -19.69
CA GLU A 147 9.43 12.53 -21.14
C GLU A 147 7.99 12.71 -21.60
N ALA A 148 7.06 11.92 -21.02
CA ALA A 148 5.64 12.04 -21.32
C ALA A 148 5.08 13.44 -20.98
N SER A 149 5.57 14.05 -19.89
CA SER A 149 5.17 15.41 -19.50
C SER A 149 5.65 16.45 -20.52
N ARG A 150 6.89 16.36 -21.00
CA ARG A 150 7.41 17.27 -22.04
C ARG A 150 6.57 17.20 -23.32
N LEU A 151 6.13 16.02 -23.71
CA LEU A 151 5.24 15.84 -24.86
C LEU A 151 3.84 16.42 -24.61
N ALA A 152 3.30 16.23 -23.39
CA ALA A 152 1.99 16.75 -23.01
C ALA A 152 1.91 18.29 -22.99
N PHE A 153 3.02 18.98 -22.72
CA PHE A 153 3.13 20.44 -22.72
C PHE A 153 3.71 21.03 -24.02
N GLY A 154 3.80 20.23 -25.10
CA GLY A 154 4.13 20.76 -26.42
C GLY A 154 3.12 21.81 -26.89
N TYR A 155 3.57 22.81 -27.66
CA TYR A 155 2.75 23.97 -28.05
C TYR A 155 1.37 23.62 -28.61
N LEU A 156 1.29 22.62 -29.51
CA LEU A 156 0.03 22.16 -30.10
C LEU A 156 -0.89 21.46 -29.08
N GLN A 157 -0.31 20.72 -28.14
CA GLN A 157 -1.05 20.03 -27.08
C GLN A 157 -1.63 21.05 -26.09
N THR A 158 -0.87 22.08 -25.73
CA THR A 158 -1.33 23.15 -24.82
C THR A 158 -2.57 23.86 -25.35
N THR A 159 -2.60 24.22 -26.64
CA THR A 159 -3.79 24.83 -27.25
C THR A 159 -5.01 23.90 -27.28
N GLN A 160 -4.81 22.57 -27.38
CA GLN A 160 -5.91 21.60 -27.27
C GLN A 160 -6.40 21.41 -25.83
N LEU A 161 -5.51 21.56 -24.84
CA LEU A 161 -5.86 21.48 -23.43
C LEU A 161 -6.69 22.69 -22.97
N GLU A 162 -6.47 23.85 -23.59
CA GLU A 162 -7.22 25.11 -23.33
C GLU A 162 -8.67 25.07 -23.82
N VAL A 163 -9.04 24.11 -24.68
CA VAL A 163 -10.44 23.97 -25.11
C VAL A 163 -11.29 23.59 -23.90
N GLU A 164 -12.07 24.56 -23.42
CA GLU A 164 -13.05 24.40 -22.36
C GLU A 164 -14.14 23.41 -22.79
N SER A 165 -13.91 22.16 -22.45
CA SER A 165 -14.87 21.07 -22.61
C SER A 165 -14.86 20.25 -21.33
N ASP A 166 -16.06 19.87 -20.90
CA ASP A 166 -16.31 18.91 -19.84
C ASP A 166 -15.88 17.47 -20.22
N ALA A 167 -15.50 17.25 -21.48
CA ALA A 167 -14.93 15.99 -21.92
C ALA A 167 -13.56 15.73 -21.27
N ASP A 168 -13.36 14.47 -20.88
CA ASP A 168 -12.05 13.95 -20.49
C ASP A 168 -11.11 13.86 -21.71
N ASP A 169 -9.82 13.67 -21.44
CA ASP A 169 -8.82 13.59 -22.50
C ASP A 169 -9.07 12.36 -23.39
N ALA A 170 -9.41 12.62 -24.65
CA ALA A 170 -9.79 11.58 -25.60
C ALA A 170 -8.66 10.57 -25.86
N MET A 171 -7.39 11.00 -25.77
CA MET A 171 -6.25 10.11 -25.94
C MET A 171 -6.14 9.18 -24.73
N LEU A 172 -6.27 9.69 -23.51
CA LEU A 172 -6.26 8.84 -22.31
C LEU A 172 -7.39 7.80 -22.33
N ILE A 173 -8.61 8.22 -22.71
CA ILE A 173 -9.75 7.32 -22.83
C ILE A 173 -9.45 6.18 -23.83
N GLU A 174 -8.83 6.50 -24.97
CA GLU A 174 -8.47 5.50 -25.97
C GLU A 174 -7.38 4.53 -25.46
N GLU A 175 -6.36 5.04 -24.78
CA GLU A 175 -5.29 4.23 -24.20
C GLU A 175 -5.82 3.29 -23.09
N ILE A 176 -6.71 3.78 -22.22
CA ILE A 176 -7.40 2.94 -21.22
C ILE A 176 -8.20 1.84 -21.92
N ARG A 177 -9.01 2.21 -22.91
CA ARG A 177 -9.90 1.32 -23.65
C ARG A 177 -9.15 0.20 -24.38
N THR A 178 -8.00 0.52 -24.98
CA THR A 178 -7.30 -0.41 -25.89
C THR A 178 -6.15 -1.16 -25.23
N LYS A 179 -5.59 -0.65 -24.12
CA LYS A 179 -4.39 -1.24 -23.49
C LYS A 179 -4.57 -1.66 -22.04
N ILE A 180 -5.44 -0.97 -21.28
CA ILE A 180 -5.65 -1.27 -19.85
C ILE A 180 -6.83 -2.22 -19.65
N LEU A 181 -8.03 -1.85 -20.11
CA LEU A 181 -9.26 -2.65 -19.92
C LEU A 181 -9.20 -4.08 -20.48
N PRO A 182 -8.58 -4.34 -21.65
CA PRO A 182 -8.51 -5.70 -22.20
C PRO A 182 -7.75 -6.69 -21.29
N ARG A 183 -6.82 -6.22 -20.45
CA ARG A 183 -6.12 -7.07 -19.46
C ARG A 183 -7.05 -7.64 -18.39
N ARG A 184 -8.22 -7.02 -18.22
CA ARG A 184 -9.27 -7.41 -17.27
C ARG A 184 -10.45 -8.07 -17.97
N GLY A 185 -10.35 -8.30 -19.28
CA GLY A 185 -11.43 -8.85 -20.12
C GLY A 185 -12.54 -7.85 -20.45
N ILE A 186 -12.34 -6.55 -20.15
CA ILE A 186 -13.38 -5.54 -20.32
C ILE A 186 -13.26 -4.90 -21.70
N ASN A 187 -14.37 -4.90 -22.44
CA ASN A 187 -14.57 -4.07 -23.62
C ASN A 187 -15.54 -2.95 -23.26
N ALA A 188 -15.20 -1.70 -23.60
CA ALA A 188 -16.02 -0.54 -23.29
C ALA A 188 -15.98 0.47 -24.44
N ARG A 189 -17.06 1.23 -24.62
CA ARG A 189 -17.14 2.38 -25.52
C ARG A 189 -16.61 3.63 -24.83
N ARG A 190 -16.33 4.69 -25.59
CA ARG A 190 -15.74 5.92 -25.04
C ARG A 190 -16.70 6.60 -24.04
N GLU A 191 -17.99 6.55 -24.33
CA GLU A 191 -19.06 7.08 -23.50
C GLU A 191 -19.31 6.27 -22.21
N GLU A 192 -18.74 5.08 -22.10
CA GLU A 192 -18.84 4.21 -20.92
C GLU A 192 -17.71 4.45 -19.91
N ILE A 193 -16.78 5.35 -20.22
CA ILE A 193 -15.60 5.62 -19.39
C ILE A 193 -15.67 7.05 -18.84
N LEU A 194 -15.42 7.21 -17.54
CA LEU A 194 -15.26 8.50 -16.87
C LEU A 194 -13.94 8.55 -16.13
N ILE A 195 -13.11 9.56 -16.38
CA ILE A 195 -11.88 9.76 -15.59
C ILE A 195 -12.24 10.37 -14.24
N THR A 196 -11.58 9.95 -13.17
CA THR A 196 -11.81 10.47 -11.82
C THR A 196 -10.49 10.91 -11.18
N ALA A 197 -10.60 11.66 -10.08
CA ALA A 197 -9.46 12.02 -9.25
C ALA A 197 -9.10 10.86 -8.30
N GLY A 198 -8.83 9.69 -8.88
CA GLY A 198 -8.55 8.44 -8.17
C GLY A 198 -9.80 7.59 -7.89
N SER A 199 -9.58 6.36 -7.42
CA SER A 199 -10.66 5.40 -7.11
C SER A 199 -11.54 5.88 -5.96
N GLN A 200 -10.99 6.53 -4.93
CA GLN A 200 -11.80 7.07 -3.83
C GLN A 200 -12.81 8.13 -4.31
N HIS A 201 -12.41 8.98 -5.26
CA HIS A 201 -13.35 9.93 -5.88
C HIS A 201 -14.41 9.19 -6.70
N ALA A 202 -14.03 8.15 -7.46
CA ALA A 202 -15.00 7.31 -8.17
C ALA A 202 -16.04 6.69 -7.23
N LEU A 203 -15.59 6.05 -6.15
CA LEU A 203 -16.46 5.44 -5.14
C LEU A 203 -17.35 6.49 -4.45
N TYR A 204 -16.83 7.68 -4.18
CA TYR A 204 -17.64 8.78 -3.65
C TYR A 204 -18.77 9.19 -4.61
N LEU A 205 -18.47 9.33 -5.91
CA LEU A 205 -19.49 9.66 -6.92
C LEU A 205 -20.57 8.58 -6.95
N LEU A 206 -20.18 7.31 -7.00
CA LEU A 206 -21.11 6.18 -7.05
C LEU A 206 -21.96 6.07 -5.79
N ALA A 207 -21.36 6.23 -4.61
CA ALA A 207 -22.09 6.26 -3.35
C ALA A 207 -23.17 7.35 -3.35
N ASN A 208 -22.85 8.58 -3.75
CA ASN A 208 -23.81 9.69 -3.75
C ASN A 208 -24.87 9.60 -4.84
N LEU A 209 -24.58 8.97 -5.97
CA LEU A 209 -25.55 8.82 -7.08
C LEU A 209 -26.53 7.67 -6.86
N LEU A 210 -26.05 6.59 -6.25
CA LEU A 210 -26.81 5.33 -6.17
C LEU A 210 -27.38 5.05 -4.78
N SER A 211 -26.94 5.78 -3.75
CA SER A 211 -27.35 5.53 -2.36
C SER A 211 -28.03 6.72 -1.71
N ASP A 212 -29.10 6.43 -0.99
CA ASP A 212 -29.78 7.35 -0.09
C ASP A 212 -30.22 6.63 1.19
N LYS A 213 -30.97 7.32 2.07
CA LYS A 213 -31.50 6.76 3.31
C LYS A 213 -32.41 5.53 3.17
N LYS A 214 -32.95 5.27 1.97
CA LYS A 214 -33.82 4.12 1.68
C LYS A 214 -33.05 2.95 1.05
N THR A 215 -31.82 3.20 0.62
CA THR A 215 -30.96 2.21 -0.03
C THR A 215 -30.26 1.37 1.03
N ARG A 216 -30.31 0.05 0.89
CA ARG A 216 -29.50 -0.91 1.64
C ARG A 216 -28.30 -1.31 0.79
N VAL A 217 -27.11 -1.15 1.36
CA VAL A 217 -25.82 -1.34 0.67
C VAL A 217 -25.03 -2.41 1.38
N ALA A 218 -24.71 -3.51 0.69
CA ALA A 218 -23.75 -4.49 1.19
C ALA A 218 -22.33 -3.97 0.98
N MET A 219 -21.51 -4.08 2.02
CA MET A 219 -20.10 -3.75 1.97
C MET A 219 -19.30 -4.84 2.69
N GLU A 220 -18.20 -5.27 2.10
CA GLU A 220 -17.26 -6.21 2.72
C GLU A 220 -16.85 -5.79 4.15
N ASP A 221 -16.82 -6.76 5.07
CA ASP A 221 -16.39 -6.62 6.46
C ASP A 221 -15.46 -7.78 6.86
N PRO A 222 -14.15 -7.55 7.07
CA PRO A 222 -13.48 -6.25 7.03
C PRO A 222 -13.40 -5.65 5.62
N GLY A 223 -13.42 -4.32 5.51
CA GLY A 223 -13.43 -3.60 4.24
C GLY A 223 -12.85 -2.18 4.31
N SER A 224 -12.87 -1.47 3.17
CA SER A 224 -12.30 -0.13 3.04
C SER A 224 -12.98 0.92 3.95
N SER A 225 -12.25 1.45 4.94
CA SER A 225 -12.74 2.53 5.81
C SER A 225 -13.13 3.78 5.02
N ALA A 226 -12.41 4.08 3.94
CA ALA A 226 -12.70 5.21 3.06
C ALA A 226 -14.08 5.07 2.39
N LEU A 227 -14.43 3.88 1.89
CA LEU A 227 -15.74 3.60 1.33
C LEU A 227 -16.84 3.69 2.40
N ARG A 228 -16.62 3.09 3.57
CA ARG A 228 -17.55 3.17 4.71
C ARG A 228 -17.87 4.62 5.07
N ASN A 229 -16.85 5.47 5.14
CA ASN A 229 -16.96 6.90 5.41
C ASN A 229 -17.75 7.64 4.30
N CYS A 230 -17.56 7.27 3.03
CA CYS A 230 -18.32 7.82 1.91
C CYS A 230 -19.81 7.43 1.99
N LEU A 231 -20.11 6.15 2.25
CA LEU A 231 -21.47 5.65 2.41
C LEU A 231 -22.18 6.29 3.60
N ALA A 232 -21.47 6.53 4.72
CA ALA A 232 -22.03 7.20 5.89
C ALA A 232 -22.56 8.61 5.58
N LEU A 233 -21.96 9.35 4.63
CA LEU A 233 -22.44 10.67 4.19
C LEU A 233 -23.80 10.62 3.51
N THR A 234 -24.10 9.54 2.80
CA THR A 234 -25.37 9.34 2.08
C THR A 234 -26.52 8.96 3.02
N ARG A 235 -26.19 8.55 4.25
CA ARG A 235 -27.12 8.03 5.28
C ARG A 235 -27.84 6.74 4.87
N CYS A 236 -27.30 6.00 3.90
CA CYS A 236 -27.80 4.68 3.53
C CYS A 236 -27.68 3.66 4.67
N GLN A 237 -28.38 2.54 4.52
CA GLN A 237 -28.32 1.42 5.45
C GLN A 237 -27.17 0.49 5.03
N ILE A 238 -26.00 0.68 5.64
CA ILE A 238 -24.83 -0.15 5.35
C ILE A 238 -25.00 -1.51 6.04
N HIS A 239 -24.96 -2.58 5.26
CA HIS A 239 -24.96 -3.96 5.70
C HIS A 239 -23.52 -4.53 5.60
N PRO A 240 -22.81 -4.70 6.72
CA PRO A 240 -21.48 -5.31 6.70
C PRO A 240 -21.59 -6.79 6.35
N GLN A 241 -20.94 -7.21 5.27
CA GLN A 241 -20.98 -8.56 4.74
C GLN A 241 -19.65 -9.30 5.02
N PRO A 242 -19.66 -10.45 5.71
CA PRO A 242 -18.45 -11.19 6.04
C PRO A 242 -17.62 -11.63 4.82
N ILE A 243 -16.31 -11.74 5.03
CA ILE A 243 -15.34 -12.33 4.10
C ILE A 243 -14.91 -13.73 4.58
N ASP A 244 -14.83 -14.69 3.67
CA ASP A 244 -14.20 -16.01 3.87
C ASP A 244 -12.94 -16.17 3.01
N GLU A 245 -12.35 -17.37 2.97
CA GLU A 245 -11.17 -17.68 2.15
C GLU A 245 -11.39 -17.54 0.63
N HIS A 246 -12.61 -17.27 0.20
CA HIS A 246 -13.00 -17.07 -1.19
C HIS A 246 -13.57 -15.66 -1.45
N GLY A 247 -13.40 -14.72 -0.50
CA GLY A 247 -13.85 -13.34 -0.61
C GLY A 247 -15.22 -13.11 0.02
N LEU A 248 -16.00 -12.18 -0.54
CA LEU A 248 -17.35 -11.85 -0.05
C LEU A 248 -18.21 -13.12 0.08
N LEU A 249 -18.72 -13.38 1.28
CA LEU A 249 -19.61 -14.51 1.54
C LEU A 249 -20.97 -14.24 0.90
N ILE A 250 -21.45 -15.15 0.04
CA ILE A 250 -22.77 -15.05 -0.59
C ILE A 250 -23.77 -15.84 0.25
N ASN A 251 -24.74 -15.14 0.85
CA ASN A 251 -25.78 -15.72 1.68
C ASN A 251 -27.08 -14.91 1.58
N GLU A 252 -28.16 -15.38 2.21
CA GLU A 252 -29.48 -14.74 2.15
C GLU A 252 -29.50 -13.29 2.65
N GLN A 253 -28.51 -12.86 3.45
CA GLN A 253 -28.44 -11.49 3.96
C GLN A 253 -28.19 -10.47 2.83
N LEU A 254 -27.59 -10.91 1.72
CA LEU A 254 -27.39 -10.07 0.54
C LEU A 254 -28.68 -9.81 -0.22
N ASN A 255 -29.72 -10.66 -0.11
CA ASN A 255 -30.93 -10.56 -0.93
C ASN A 255 -31.66 -9.22 -0.77
N ASP A 256 -31.61 -8.61 0.42
CA ASP A 256 -32.29 -7.34 0.71
C ASP A 256 -31.50 -6.10 0.26
N CYS A 257 -30.25 -6.26 -0.17
CA CYS A 257 -29.38 -5.14 -0.56
C CYS A 257 -29.65 -4.72 -2.00
N GLN A 258 -29.64 -3.43 -2.32
CA GLN A 258 -29.75 -2.95 -3.71
C GLN A 258 -28.38 -2.79 -4.37
N LEU A 259 -27.36 -2.49 -3.57
CA LEU A 259 -25.99 -2.28 -4.03
C LEU A 259 -25.03 -3.19 -3.28
N ILE A 260 -24.04 -3.74 -3.99
CA ILE A 260 -22.98 -4.56 -3.40
C ILE A 260 -21.63 -3.97 -3.81
N PHE A 261 -20.84 -3.51 -2.84
CA PHE A 261 -19.46 -3.12 -3.07
C PHE A 261 -18.53 -4.30 -2.78
N VAL A 262 -17.66 -4.61 -3.74
CA VAL A 262 -16.78 -5.79 -3.68
C VAL A 262 -15.40 -5.44 -4.24
N SER A 263 -14.35 -6.04 -3.68
CA SER A 263 -12.96 -5.91 -4.17
C SER A 263 -12.39 -7.28 -4.57
N PRO A 264 -12.83 -7.86 -5.71
CA PRO A 264 -12.74 -9.29 -5.95
C PRO A 264 -11.35 -9.78 -6.37
N SER A 265 -10.48 -8.90 -6.87
CA SER A 265 -9.14 -9.33 -7.34
C SER A 265 -8.15 -9.48 -6.20
N HIS A 266 -8.13 -8.49 -5.30
CA HIS A 266 -7.36 -8.52 -4.07
C HIS A 266 -8.17 -7.76 -3.01
N GLN A 267 -8.87 -8.50 -2.17
CA GLN A 267 -9.81 -7.93 -1.21
C GLN A 267 -9.10 -6.94 -0.29
N GLN A 268 -9.57 -5.71 -0.19
CA GLN A 268 -9.01 -4.76 0.76
C GLN A 268 -9.77 -4.89 2.09
N PRO A 269 -9.13 -5.33 3.18
CA PRO A 269 -7.68 -5.37 3.43
C PRO A 269 -6.99 -6.75 3.36
N THR A 270 -7.73 -7.86 3.23
CA THR A 270 -7.23 -9.22 3.48
C THR A 270 -6.36 -9.81 2.36
N ALA A 271 -6.32 -9.15 1.21
CA ALA A 271 -5.71 -9.56 -0.05
C ALA A 271 -6.23 -10.88 -0.64
N VAL A 272 -7.37 -11.39 -0.14
CA VAL A 272 -8.03 -12.58 -0.68
C VAL A 272 -8.47 -12.34 -2.12
N THR A 273 -8.21 -13.32 -2.99
CA THR A 273 -8.64 -13.28 -4.39
C THR A 273 -9.91 -14.10 -4.55
N MET A 274 -10.99 -13.46 -4.98
CA MET A 274 -12.28 -14.12 -5.22
C MET A 274 -12.18 -15.05 -6.45
N PRO A 275 -12.42 -16.36 -6.28
CA PRO A 275 -12.32 -17.34 -7.38
C PRO A 275 -13.49 -17.18 -8.37
N MET A 276 -13.30 -17.69 -9.59
CA MET A 276 -14.29 -17.61 -10.67
C MET A 276 -15.68 -18.15 -10.29
N VAL A 277 -15.72 -19.24 -9.52
CA VAL A 277 -16.99 -19.82 -9.05
C VAL A 277 -17.77 -18.82 -8.19
N ARG A 278 -17.09 -18.13 -7.26
CA ARG A 278 -17.71 -17.12 -6.39
C ARG A 278 -18.15 -15.88 -7.18
N ARG A 279 -17.35 -15.45 -8.17
CA ARG A 279 -17.71 -14.35 -9.09
C ARG A 279 -19.00 -14.65 -9.86
N GLN A 280 -19.13 -15.88 -10.40
CA GLN A 280 -20.32 -16.30 -11.13
C GLN A 280 -21.57 -16.36 -10.24
N GLN A 281 -21.43 -16.88 -9.01
CA GLN A 281 -22.50 -16.91 -8.01
C GLN A 281 -23.00 -15.49 -7.68
N LEU A 282 -22.10 -14.52 -7.54
CA LEU A 282 -22.46 -13.14 -7.21
C LEU A 282 -23.25 -12.48 -8.34
N ILE A 283 -22.83 -12.68 -9.60
CA ILE A 283 -23.55 -12.17 -10.77
C ILE A 283 -24.95 -12.78 -10.86
N GLU A 284 -25.06 -14.09 -10.70
CA GLU A 284 -26.34 -14.79 -10.78
C GLU A 284 -27.32 -14.30 -9.70
N MET A 285 -26.86 -14.15 -8.46
CA MET A 285 -27.66 -13.58 -7.38
C MET A 285 -28.08 -12.13 -7.70
N ALA A 286 -27.16 -11.30 -8.18
CA ALA A 286 -27.46 -9.91 -8.53
C ALA A 286 -28.50 -9.80 -9.66
N LYS A 287 -28.50 -10.74 -10.61
CA LYS A 287 -29.54 -10.83 -11.65
C LYS A 287 -30.91 -11.18 -11.06
N GLN A 288 -30.96 -12.17 -10.17
CA GLN A 288 -32.21 -12.64 -9.56
C GLN A 288 -32.87 -11.59 -8.65
N GLN A 289 -32.06 -10.79 -7.96
CA GLN A 289 -32.52 -9.80 -6.97
C GLN A 289 -32.54 -8.36 -7.50
N ASP A 290 -32.29 -8.16 -8.80
CA ASP A 290 -32.18 -6.84 -9.45
C ASP A 290 -31.19 -5.88 -8.78
N GLN A 291 -30.00 -6.37 -8.45
CA GLN A 291 -28.96 -5.63 -7.73
C GLN A 291 -27.92 -5.05 -8.68
N LEU A 292 -27.20 -4.03 -8.20
CA LEU A 292 -25.99 -3.51 -8.84
C LEU A 292 -24.75 -3.91 -8.03
N ILE A 293 -23.68 -4.23 -8.76
CA ILE A 293 -22.38 -4.56 -8.17
C ILE A 293 -21.41 -3.42 -8.50
N ILE A 294 -20.74 -2.87 -7.50
CA ILE A 294 -19.63 -1.94 -7.66
C ILE A 294 -18.35 -2.73 -7.40
N GLU A 295 -17.62 -3.03 -8.48
CA GLU A 295 -16.34 -3.73 -8.46
C GLU A 295 -15.20 -2.70 -8.30
N ASP A 296 -14.58 -2.65 -7.12
CA ASP A 296 -13.33 -1.92 -6.91
C ASP A 296 -12.13 -2.80 -7.27
N ASP A 297 -11.52 -2.49 -8.40
CA ASP A 297 -10.37 -3.17 -8.97
C ASP A 297 -9.14 -2.25 -9.04
N SER A 298 -9.02 -1.32 -8.07
CA SER A 298 -7.91 -0.35 -8.00
C SER A 298 -6.55 -0.96 -7.64
N GLU A 299 -6.51 -2.21 -7.16
CA GLU A 299 -5.29 -2.93 -6.77
C GLU A 299 -5.04 -4.19 -7.62
N CYS A 300 -5.66 -4.28 -8.82
CA CYS A 300 -5.83 -5.51 -9.60
C CYS A 300 -4.60 -6.14 -10.26
N GLU A 301 -3.54 -5.36 -10.52
CA GLU A 301 -2.36 -5.83 -11.25
C GLU A 301 -1.30 -6.43 -10.30
N ARG A 302 -1.69 -7.37 -9.42
CA ARG A 302 -0.81 -7.90 -8.34
C ARG A 302 -0.89 -9.40 -8.10
N ASN A 303 -1.27 -10.18 -9.11
CA ASN A 303 -1.11 -11.64 -9.06
C ASN A 303 0.35 -12.00 -9.33
N TYR A 304 1.03 -12.54 -8.32
CA TYR A 304 2.42 -13.03 -8.46
C TYR A 304 2.45 -14.50 -8.90
N PHE A 305 1.41 -15.26 -8.53
CA PHE A 305 1.27 -16.66 -8.87
C PHE A 305 -0.01 -16.87 -9.70
N GLY A 306 0.11 -17.60 -10.82
CA GLY A 306 -1.01 -17.90 -11.72
C GLY A 306 -1.44 -16.74 -12.63
N ASN A 307 -2.45 -16.98 -13.45
CA ASN A 307 -3.05 -15.97 -14.31
C ASN A 307 -4.12 -15.19 -13.54
N PRO A 308 -4.22 -13.85 -13.73
CA PRO A 308 -5.25 -13.07 -13.08
C PRO A 308 -6.65 -13.50 -13.54
N ASN A 309 -7.58 -13.62 -12.59
CA ASN A 309 -8.98 -13.80 -12.92
C ASN A 309 -9.51 -12.55 -13.66
N PRO A 310 -10.40 -12.73 -14.66
CA PRO A 310 -11.06 -11.62 -15.33
C PRO A 310 -11.98 -10.85 -14.36
N ALA A 311 -12.17 -9.55 -14.61
CA ALA A 311 -13.04 -8.71 -13.79
C ALA A 311 -14.50 -9.22 -13.83
N ILE A 312 -15.25 -9.04 -12.74
CA ILE A 312 -16.67 -9.40 -12.68
C ILE A 312 -17.44 -8.68 -13.80
N ARG A 313 -17.09 -7.42 -14.09
CA ARG A 313 -17.66 -6.65 -15.21
C ARG A 313 -17.53 -7.35 -16.56
N SER A 314 -16.45 -8.08 -16.81
CA SER A 314 -16.26 -8.78 -18.09
C SER A 314 -17.22 -9.96 -18.28
N LEU A 315 -17.79 -10.48 -17.19
CA LEU A 315 -18.71 -11.60 -17.17
C LEU A 315 -20.18 -11.14 -17.21
N ASP A 316 -20.41 -9.84 -17.01
CA ASP A 316 -21.74 -9.25 -16.92
C ASP A 316 -22.30 -8.95 -18.32
N THR A 317 -23.49 -9.48 -18.57
CA THR A 317 -24.23 -9.30 -19.84
C THR A 317 -25.37 -8.31 -19.72
N ASP A 318 -25.73 -7.89 -18.49
CA ASP A 318 -26.98 -7.17 -18.21
C ASP A 318 -26.72 -5.73 -17.72
N ASP A 319 -25.47 -5.25 -17.84
CA ASP A 319 -25.01 -3.91 -17.42
C ASP A 319 -25.30 -3.58 -15.94
N ARG A 320 -25.15 -4.59 -15.07
CA ARG A 320 -25.33 -4.50 -13.61
C ARG A 320 -24.05 -4.20 -12.85
N VAL A 321 -22.90 -4.45 -13.45
CA VAL A 321 -21.60 -4.26 -12.81
C VAL A 321 -21.02 -2.91 -13.20
N ILE A 322 -20.64 -2.13 -12.20
CA ILE A 322 -19.93 -0.87 -12.33
C ILE A 322 -18.49 -1.10 -11.92
N TYR A 323 -17.58 -0.95 -12.87
CA TYR A 323 -16.15 -1.20 -12.63
C TYR A 323 -15.44 0.10 -12.26
N VAL A 324 -14.65 0.05 -11.18
CA VAL A 324 -13.82 1.14 -10.69
C VAL A 324 -12.36 0.69 -10.68
N SER A 325 -11.48 1.51 -11.22
CA SER A 325 -10.04 1.26 -11.11
C SER A 325 -9.24 2.56 -11.10
N ALA A 326 -7.93 2.45 -10.95
CA ALA A 326 -7.03 3.58 -10.95
C ALA A 326 -5.67 3.25 -11.56
N LEU A 327 -5.04 4.28 -12.11
CA LEU A 327 -3.64 4.17 -12.49
C LEU A 327 -2.78 4.00 -11.21
N PRO A 328 -1.76 3.12 -11.22
CA PRO A 328 -0.96 2.84 -10.04
C PRO A 328 -0.38 4.11 -9.43
N LYS A 329 -0.53 4.26 -8.10
CA LYS A 329 0.01 5.39 -7.33
C LYS A 329 1.54 5.51 -7.43
N ALA A 330 2.22 4.42 -7.80
CA ALA A 330 3.66 4.37 -8.02
C ALA A 330 4.12 4.96 -9.36
N LEU A 331 3.20 5.36 -10.26
CA LEU A 331 3.56 6.00 -11.53
C LEU A 331 4.11 7.42 -11.35
N ALA A 332 3.48 8.22 -10.50
CA ALA A 332 3.94 9.55 -10.16
C ALA A 332 3.36 10.00 -8.81
N PRO A 333 4.16 10.71 -7.98
CA PRO A 333 3.65 11.28 -6.74
C PRO A 333 2.45 12.19 -7.02
N GLY A 334 1.33 11.95 -6.33
CA GLY A 334 0.15 12.81 -6.41
C GLY A 334 -0.65 12.74 -7.71
N LEU A 335 -0.38 11.80 -8.62
CA LEU A 335 -1.08 11.69 -9.92
C LEU A 335 -2.60 11.60 -9.75
N GLY A 336 -3.06 10.71 -8.86
CA GLY A 336 -4.46 10.59 -8.48
C GLY A 336 -5.43 10.44 -9.65
N LEU A 337 -5.10 9.62 -10.67
CA LEU A 337 -6.00 9.34 -11.79
C LEU A 337 -6.72 8.00 -11.61
N GLY A 338 -8.04 8.04 -11.60
CA GLY A 338 -8.95 6.91 -11.55
C GLY A 338 -9.85 6.87 -12.78
N PHE A 339 -10.64 5.81 -12.91
CA PHE A 339 -11.72 5.79 -13.87
C PHE A 339 -12.86 4.85 -13.45
N ILE A 340 -14.06 5.16 -13.95
CA ILE A 340 -15.26 4.31 -13.86
C ILE A 340 -15.54 3.77 -15.26
N VAL A 341 -15.93 2.49 -15.34
CA VAL A 341 -16.55 1.91 -16.53
C VAL A 341 -17.97 1.45 -16.17
N ALA A 342 -18.97 2.04 -16.81
CA ALA A 342 -20.38 1.77 -16.54
C ALA A 342 -21.29 2.13 -17.73
N ALA A 343 -22.58 1.86 -17.59
CA ALA A 343 -23.58 2.28 -18.58
C ALA A 343 -23.48 3.81 -18.88
N PRO A 344 -23.62 4.24 -20.15
CA PRO A 344 -23.41 5.64 -20.55
C PRO A 344 -24.29 6.64 -19.79
N GLN A 345 -25.49 6.23 -19.39
CA GLN A 345 -26.43 7.05 -18.62
C GLN A 345 -25.87 7.36 -17.23
N LEU A 346 -25.30 6.36 -16.55
CA LEU A 346 -24.66 6.57 -15.25
C LEU A 346 -23.40 7.44 -15.40
N ILE A 347 -22.60 7.22 -16.45
CA ILE A 347 -21.42 8.03 -16.73
C ILE A 347 -21.79 9.51 -16.95
N ALA A 348 -22.90 9.79 -17.63
CA ALA A 348 -23.37 11.15 -17.84
C ALA A 348 -23.74 11.87 -16.52
N GLU A 349 -24.44 11.19 -15.62
CA GLU A 349 -24.78 11.74 -14.29
C GLU A 349 -23.55 11.85 -13.38
N ALA A 350 -22.65 10.86 -13.42
CA ALA A 350 -21.39 10.91 -12.69
C ALA A 350 -20.49 12.05 -13.14
N ARG A 351 -20.46 12.36 -14.45
CA ARG A 351 -19.75 13.53 -14.98
C ARG A 351 -20.37 14.84 -14.46
N ARG A 352 -21.70 14.93 -14.41
CA ARG A 352 -22.41 16.09 -13.84
C ARG A 352 -22.05 16.32 -12.38
N LEU A 353 -22.08 15.26 -11.57
CA LEU A 353 -21.72 15.35 -10.16
C LEU A 353 -20.24 15.70 -9.96
N ARG A 354 -19.34 15.06 -10.72
CA ARG A 354 -17.89 15.33 -10.72
C ARG A 354 -17.59 16.81 -10.94
N ARG A 355 -18.30 17.45 -11.88
CA ARG A 355 -18.12 18.89 -12.17
C ARG A 355 -18.37 19.78 -10.96
N LEU A 356 -19.37 19.45 -10.14
CA LEU A 356 -19.71 20.21 -8.95
C LEU A 356 -18.65 20.10 -7.84
N MET A 357 -17.82 19.05 -7.89
CA MET A 357 -16.80 18.78 -6.87
C MET A 357 -15.42 19.29 -7.24
N VAL A 358 -14.93 18.90 -8.43
CA VAL A 358 -13.54 19.16 -8.85
C VAL A 358 -13.46 19.66 -10.29
N GLY A 359 -14.58 19.86 -10.98
CA GLY A 359 -14.58 20.09 -12.42
C GLY A 359 -14.11 18.84 -13.17
N ASN A 360 -12.93 18.96 -13.79
CA ASN A 360 -12.24 17.86 -14.46
C ASN A 360 -10.95 17.53 -13.71
N PRO A 361 -10.59 16.24 -13.55
CA PRO A 361 -9.24 15.87 -13.19
C PRO A 361 -8.25 16.57 -14.13
N PRO A 362 -7.10 17.10 -13.66
CA PRO A 362 -6.23 17.96 -14.45
C PRO A 362 -5.89 17.36 -15.82
N LYS A 363 -6.31 18.02 -16.91
CA LYS A 363 -6.15 17.49 -18.28
C LYS A 363 -4.68 17.29 -18.66
N SER A 364 -3.77 18.11 -18.15
CA SER A 364 -2.32 17.93 -18.32
C SER A 364 -1.84 16.58 -17.76
N ASN A 365 -2.34 16.16 -16.59
CA ASN A 365 -2.04 14.85 -16.01
C ASN A 365 -2.66 13.74 -16.85
N GLN A 366 -3.89 13.94 -17.34
CA GLN A 366 -4.54 12.96 -18.22
C GLN A 366 -3.75 12.75 -19.51
N ARG A 367 -3.34 13.83 -20.18
CA ARG A 367 -2.53 13.79 -21.41
C ARG A 367 -1.15 13.19 -21.18
N THR A 368 -0.51 13.52 -20.06
CA THR A 368 0.78 12.93 -19.66
C THR A 368 0.64 11.42 -19.48
N ALA A 369 -0.40 10.97 -18.76
CA ALA A 369 -0.68 9.54 -18.61
C ALA A 369 -0.97 8.87 -19.96
N ALA A 370 -1.70 9.53 -20.85
CA ALA A 370 -1.95 9.03 -22.20
C ALA A 370 -0.64 8.80 -22.96
N PHE A 371 0.28 9.77 -22.96
CA PHE A 371 1.60 9.59 -23.58
C PHE A 371 2.40 8.46 -22.91
N PHE A 372 2.39 8.40 -21.58
CA PHE A 372 3.10 7.36 -20.82
C PHE A 372 2.63 5.94 -21.20
N ILE A 373 1.32 5.75 -21.37
CA ILE A 373 0.75 4.49 -21.84
C ILE A 373 1.05 4.28 -23.33
N SER A 374 0.91 5.31 -24.16
CA SER A 374 1.13 5.23 -25.61
C SER A 374 2.54 4.79 -26.00
N LEU A 375 3.54 5.26 -25.25
CA LEU A 375 4.97 4.99 -25.44
C LEU A 375 5.40 3.62 -24.87
N GLY A 376 4.48 2.85 -24.29
CA GLY A 376 4.78 1.55 -23.68
C GLY A 376 5.48 1.63 -22.32
N HIS A 377 5.64 2.82 -21.74
CA HIS A 377 6.26 2.97 -20.42
C HIS A 377 5.42 2.30 -19.33
N TYR A 378 4.09 2.30 -19.46
CA TYR A 378 3.19 1.60 -18.55
C TYR A 378 3.49 0.11 -18.48
N ASP A 379 3.66 -0.54 -19.62
CA ASP A 379 3.87 -1.99 -19.68
C ASP A 379 5.21 -2.39 -19.08
N ALA A 380 6.27 -1.68 -19.46
CA ALA A 380 7.60 -1.87 -18.89
C ALA A 380 7.62 -1.61 -17.38
N PHE A 381 6.91 -0.57 -16.92
CA PHE A 381 6.78 -0.24 -15.52
C PHE A 381 6.06 -1.34 -14.73
N MET A 382 4.93 -1.84 -15.24
CA MET A 382 4.15 -2.88 -14.57
C MET A 382 4.91 -4.21 -14.50
N MET A 383 5.61 -4.60 -15.57
CA MET A 383 6.49 -5.79 -15.53
C MET A 383 7.56 -5.66 -14.44
N ARG A 384 8.21 -4.49 -14.34
CA ARG A 384 9.23 -4.22 -13.33
C ARG A 384 8.66 -4.25 -11.90
N ILE A 385 7.54 -3.57 -11.67
CA ILE A 385 6.92 -3.47 -10.35
C ILE A 385 6.39 -4.83 -9.89
N ASN A 386 5.78 -5.61 -10.78
CA ASN A 386 5.31 -6.95 -10.45
C ASN A 386 6.45 -7.85 -10.00
N LYS A 387 7.60 -7.79 -10.69
CA LYS A 387 8.80 -8.54 -10.27
C LYS A 387 9.29 -8.08 -8.88
N ILE A 388 9.47 -6.77 -8.69
CA ILE A 388 9.95 -6.21 -7.42
C ILE A 388 9.03 -6.59 -6.26
N PHE A 389 7.71 -6.46 -6.42
CA PHE A 389 6.79 -6.80 -5.34
C PHE A 389 6.66 -8.29 -5.12
N SER A 390 6.78 -9.12 -6.16
CA SER A 390 6.89 -10.58 -6.00
C SER A 390 8.09 -10.95 -5.13
N ASP A 391 9.25 -10.33 -5.38
CA ASP A 391 10.49 -10.60 -4.62
C ASP A 391 10.35 -10.11 -3.17
N ARG A 392 9.80 -8.91 -2.95
CA ARG A 392 9.55 -8.39 -1.60
C ARG A 392 8.49 -9.19 -0.83
N TRP A 393 7.44 -9.64 -1.51
CA TRP A 393 6.39 -10.48 -0.94
C TRP A 393 6.98 -11.82 -0.49
N THR A 394 7.82 -12.43 -1.33
CA THR A 394 8.55 -13.67 -1.01
C THR A 394 9.52 -13.46 0.16
N ALA A 395 10.28 -12.36 0.17
CA ALA A 395 11.19 -12.05 1.27
C ALA A 395 10.46 -11.84 2.60
N LEU A 396 9.28 -11.19 2.58
CA LEU A 396 8.47 -11.00 3.78
C LEU A 396 7.87 -12.31 4.26
N ARG A 397 7.33 -13.12 3.34
CA ARG A 397 6.90 -14.50 3.61
C ARG A 397 7.99 -15.30 4.31
N ASP A 398 9.18 -15.36 3.72
CA ASP A 398 10.27 -16.19 4.20
C ASP A 398 10.77 -15.71 5.57
N ALA A 399 10.81 -14.39 5.78
CA ALA A 399 11.17 -13.81 7.07
C ALA A 399 10.13 -14.13 8.15
N LEU A 400 8.84 -14.01 7.81
CA LEU A 400 7.73 -14.33 8.69
C LEU A 400 7.72 -15.82 9.06
N ASN A 401 7.90 -16.72 8.08
CA ASN A 401 8.09 -18.16 8.28
C ASN A 401 9.23 -18.46 9.26
N HIS A 402 10.34 -17.74 9.14
CA HIS A 402 11.53 -18.00 9.94
C HIS A 402 11.42 -17.43 11.38
N TYR A 403 10.97 -16.19 11.55
CA TYR A 403 11.01 -15.50 12.84
C TYR A 403 9.71 -15.56 13.65
N LEU A 404 8.56 -15.83 13.02
CA LEU A 404 7.23 -15.79 13.63
C LEU A 404 6.35 -16.99 13.21
N PRO A 405 6.83 -18.25 13.23
CA PRO A 405 6.10 -19.41 12.69
C PRO A 405 4.75 -19.67 13.39
N GLN A 406 4.63 -19.30 14.67
CA GLN A 406 3.45 -19.53 15.51
C GLN A 406 2.41 -18.39 15.46
N SER A 407 2.74 -17.28 14.79
CA SER A 407 2.01 -16.01 14.86
C SER A 407 1.31 -15.67 13.55
N ILE A 408 0.98 -16.64 12.69
CA ILE A 408 0.49 -16.29 11.35
C ILE A 408 -0.74 -17.11 10.98
N LEU A 409 -1.85 -16.37 10.87
CA LEU A 409 -3.05 -16.74 10.13
C LEU A 409 -3.03 -15.83 8.91
N THR A 410 -2.62 -16.32 7.75
CA THR A 410 -3.02 -15.67 6.50
C THR A 410 -3.75 -16.66 5.64
N ILE A 411 -4.91 -16.22 5.19
CA ILE A 411 -5.74 -16.87 4.18
C ILE A 411 -4.83 -17.14 2.95
N PRO A 412 -4.93 -18.29 2.28
CA PRO A 412 -4.14 -18.57 1.09
C PRO A 412 -4.34 -17.46 0.06
N ASN A 413 -3.30 -16.66 -0.17
CA ASN A 413 -3.31 -15.53 -1.09
C ASN A 413 -2.32 -15.79 -2.23
N GLN A 414 -2.79 -15.64 -3.47
CA GLN A 414 -1.98 -15.80 -4.69
C GLN A 414 -1.32 -14.47 -5.14
N GLY A 415 -1.55 -13.38 -4.40
CA GLY A 415 -1.08 -12.05 -4.74
C GLY A 415 -1.44 -10.98 -3.69
N GLY A 416 -1.42 -9.72 -4.12
CA GLY A 416 -1.63 -8.55 -3.28
C GLY A 416 -0.35 -8.06 -2.58
N THR A 417 -0.40 -6.94 -1.88
CA THR A 417 0.81 -6.24 -1.38
C THR A 417 0.98 -6.25 0.13
N ALA A 418 0.16 -7.00 0.85
CA ALA A 418 0.21 -7.02 2.29
C ALA A 418 -0.15 -8.39 2.86
N PHE A 419 0.40 -8.68 4.04
CA PHE A 419 0.04 -9.85 4.83
C PHE A 419 -0.73 -9.46 6.07
N TRP A 420 -1.68 -10.32 6.44
CA TRP A 420 -2.29 -10.33 7.77
C TRP A 420 -1.47 -11.23 8.69
N VAL A 421 -1.06 -10.69 9.83
CA VAL A 421 -0.20 -11.36 10.80
C VAL A 421 -0.93 -11.43 12.12
N LYS A 422 -1.05 -12.65 12.66
CA LYS A 422 -1.72 -12.90 13.92
C LYS A 422 -0.82 -12.46 15.07
N CYS A 423 -1.26 -11.47 15.82
CA CYS A 423 -0.63 -11.13 17.09
C CYS A 423 -0.92 -12.23 18.13
N PRO A 424 0.01 -12.57 19.02
CA PRO A 424 -0.29 -13.39 20.18
C PRO A 424 -1.50 -12.82 20.94
N PRO A 425 -2.48 -13.65 21.37
CA PRO A 425 -3.75 -13.19 21.98
C PRO A 425 -3.58 -12.24 23.18
N GLN A 426 -2.44 -12.32 23.87
CA GLN A 426 -2.13 -11.56 25.07
C GLN A 426 -1.57 -10.17 24.78
N ILE A 427 -1.17 -9.88 23.54
CA ILE A 427 -0.58 -8.59 23.16
C ILE A 427 -1.64 -7.71 22.51
N SER A 428 -1.79 -6.49 23.05
CA SER A 428 -2.56 -5.44 22.38
C SER A 428 -1.85 -4.99 21.10
N VAL A 429 -2.54 -5.07 19.96
CA VAL A 429 -2.02 -4.61 18.65
C VAL A 429 -1.66 -3.13 18.71
N SER A 430 -2.49 -2.31 19.35
CA SER A 430 -2.22 -0.88 19.52
C SER A 430 -0.92 -0.62 20.30
N GLU A 431 -0.65 -1.40 21.35
CA GLU A 431 0.61 -1.31 22.09
C GLU A 431 1.80 -1.74 21.23
N LEU A 432 1.66 -2.84 20.49
CA LEU A 432 2.69 -3.34 19.58
C LEU A 432 3.03 -2.30 18.50
N VAL A 433 2.02 -1.71 17.84
CA VAL A 433 2.18 -0.66 16.82
C VAL A 433 2.97 0.52 17.39
N GLN A 434 2.60 1.01 18.58
CA GLN A 434 3.28 2.14 19.22
C GLN A 434 4.73 1.83 19.61
N LYS A 435 5.00 0.64 20.17
CA LYS A 435 6.36 0.25 20.56
C LYS A 435 7.24 -0.07 19.36
N ALA A 436 6.67 -0.69 18.32
CA ALA A 436 7.35 -0.97 17.06
C ALA A 436 7.78 0.35 16.37
N ALA A 437 6.88 1.34 16.33
CA ALA A 437 7.17 2.63 15.72
C ALA A 437 8.37 3.34 16.38
N LYS A 438 8.52 3.23 17.71
CA LYS A 438 9.69 3.74 18.45
C LYS A 438 11.00 3.06 18.08
N GLN A 439 10.96 1.83 17.58
CA GLN A 439 12.12 1.09 17.06
C GLN A 439 12.31 1.27 15.55
N GLY A 440 11.55 2.16 14.91
CA GLY A 440 11.64 2.41 13.47
C GLY A 440 10.86 1.41 12.61
N ILE A 441 9.98 0.60 13.20
CA ILE A 441 9.17 -0.41 12.52
C ILE A 441 7.72 0.09 12.45
N LEU A 442 7.19 0.30 11.25
CA LEU A 442 5.79 0.72 11.07
C LEU A 442 4.97 -0.47 10.57
N ILE A 443 3.88 -0.79 11.26
CA ILE A 443 2.92 -1.85 10.93
C ILE A 443 1.49 -1.31 11.09
N GLU A 444 0.52 -1.96 10.46
CA GLU A 444 -0.87 -1.51 10.38
C GLU A 444 -1.76 -2.20 11.42
N PRO A 445 -2.47 -1.47 12.29
CA PRO A 445 -3.62 -2.03 13.00
C PRO A 445 -4.73 -2.41 12.00
N VAL A 446 -5.42 -3.53 12.23
CA VAL A 446 -6.51 -3.97 11.32
C VAL A 446 -7.90 -3.56 11.79
N GLU A 447 -8.02 -3.07 13.02
CA GLU A 447 -9.29 -2.77 13.68
C GLU A 447 -10.13 -1.75 12.91
N ASP A 448 -9.49 -0.85 12.17
CA ASP A 448 -10.16 0.20 11.40
C ASP A 448 -10.83 -0.31 10.12
N TYR A 449 -10.48 -1.51 9.65
CA TYR A 449 -11.15 -2.12 8.51
C TYR A 449 -12.49 -2.76 8.89
N TYR A 450 -12.71 -3.07 10.16
CA TYR A 450 -13.98 -3.64 10.62
C TYR A 450 -15.05 -2.58 10.84
N PHE A 451 -16.31 -2.95 10.58
CA PHE A 451 -17.45 -2.04 10.74
C PHE A 451 -17.73 -1.71 12.21
N ASP A 452 -17.75 -2.73 13.09
CA ASP A 452 -17.90 -2.54 14.54
C ASP A 452 -16.60 -2.87 15.27
N LYS A 453 -15.87 -1.81 15.66
CA LYS A 453 -14.62 -1.91 16.44
C LYS A 453 -14.81 -2.63 17.79
N LYS A 454 -16.01 -2.63 18.37
CA LYS A 454 -16.34 -3.37 19.61
C LYS A 454 -16.73 -4.82 19.34
N TYR A 455 -17.16 -5.14 18.12
CA TYR A 455 -17.44 -6.52 17.67
C TYR A 455 -16.15 -7.35 17.60
N PHE A 456 -15.05 -6.73 17.17
CA PHE A 456 -13.69 -7.31 17.20
C PHE A 456 -13.30 -7.83 18.60
N LEU A 457 -13.59 -7.05 19.64
CA LEU A 457 -13.28 -7.39 21.04
C LEU A 457 -14.21 -8.47 21.64
N LYS A 458 -15.42 -8.66 21.09
CA LYS A 458 -16.46 -9.54 21.66
C LYS A 458 -16.43 -10.98 21.14
N LYS A 459 -15.89 -11.22 19.93
CA LYS A 459 -15.98 -12.54 19.25
C LYS A 459 -14.74 -13.43 19.39
N ASN A 460 -13.78 -13.13 20.27
CA ASN A 460 -12.48 -13.82 20.31
C ASN A 460 -11.76 -13.83 18.95
N VAL A 461 -11.94 -12.78 18.13
CA VAL A 461 -11.15 -12.63 16.90
C VAL A 461 -9.69 -12.48 17.34
N SER A 462 -8.80 -13.29 16.76
CA SER A 462 -7.39 -13.20 17.11
C SER A 462 -6.87 -11.81 16.78
N PRO A 463 -6.15 -11.14 17.69
CA PRO A 463 -5.59 -9.83 17.41
C PRO A 463 -4.67 -9.95 16.19
N CYS A 464 -4.81 -9.07 15.19
CA CYS A 464 -4.03 -9.12 13.96
C CYS A 464 -3.48 -7.73 13.63
N PHE A 465 -2.39 -7.70 12.90
CA PHE A 465 -1.85 -6.49 12.28
C PHE A 465 -1.50 -6.80 10.82
N ARG A 466 -1.37 -5.76 9.99
CA ARG A 466 -1.05 -5.89 8.57
C ARG A 466 0.35 -5.36 8.28
N MET A 467 1.06 -6.03 7.37
CA MET A 467 2.41 -5.68 6.93
C MET A 467 2.46 -5.58 5.41
N GLY A 468 2.67 -4.37 4.89
CA GLY A 468 2.79 -4.08 3.46
C GLY A 468 4.22 -4.19 2.92
N VAL A 469 4.36 -4.49 1.62
CA VAL A 469 5.66 -4.60 0.91
C VAL A 469 5.96 -3.44 -0.05
N THR A 470 5.05 -2.47 -0.20
CA THR A 470 5.18 -1.40 -1.21
C THR A 470 6.15 -0.30 -0.78
N SER A 471 6.31 -0.07 0.51
CA SER A 471 7.00 1.12 1.06
C SER A 471 8.47 0.94 1.40
N LEU A 472 9.00 -0.28 1.33
CA LEU A 472 10.36 -0.61 1.77
C LEU A 472 11.10 -1.51 0.79
N LYS A 473 12.43 -1.45 0.82
CA LYS A 473 13.31 -2.28 -0.01
C LYS A 473 13.40 -3.71 0.53
N GLU A 474 13.61 -4.66 -0.37
CA GLU A 474 13.70 -6.09 -0.07
C GLU A 474 14.72 -6.41 1.03
N ASN A 475 15.92 -5.82 0.95
CA ASN A 475 17.01 -6.05 1.90
C ASN A 475 16.70 -5.59 3.33
N SER A 476 15.73 -4.68 3.52
CA SER A 476 15.30 -4.22 4.84
C SER A 476 14.23 -5.11 5.49
N ILE A 477 13.57 -5.97 4.70
CA ILE A 477 12.44 -6.78 5.16
C ILE A 477 12.87 -7.75 6.26
N ARG A 478 13.89 -8.56 6.00
CA ARG A 478 14.36 -9.60 6.93
C ARG A 478 14.72 -9.03 8.30
N GLU A 479 15.53 -7.96 8.32
CA GLU A 479 15.96 -7.31 9.56
C GLU A 479 14.77 -6.69 10.32
N GLY A 480 13.84 -6.06 9.59
CA GLY A 480 12.63 -5.48 10.18
C GLY A 480 11.75 -6.53 10.86
N VAL A 481 11.59 -7.70 10.24
CA VAL A 481 10.81 -8.82 10.80
C VAL A 481 11.52 -9.43 12.01
N ASP A 482 12.84 -9.63 11.98
CA ASP A 482 13.59 -10.13 13.16
C ASP A 482 13.43 -9.18 14.36
N LYS A 483 13.57 -7.87 14.16
CA LYS A 483 13.37 -6.88 15.22
C LYS A 483 11.94 -6.89 15.74
N LEU A 484 10.95 -6.97 14.86
CA LEU A 484 9.55 -7.10 15.27
C LEU A 484 9.32 -8.37 16.09
N ALA A 485 9.90 -9.49 15.68
CA ALA A 485 9.81 -10.76 16.40
C ALA A 485 10.49 -10.69 17.77
N LYS A 486 11.62 -9.98 17.91
CA LYS A 486 12.25 -9.69 19.21
C LYS A 486 11.31 -8.88 20.10
N LEU A 487 10.70 -7.82 19.58
CA LEU A 487 9.75 -6.99 20.32
C LEU A 487 8.51 -7.78 20.76
N ILE A 488 7.90 -8.56 19.87
CA ILE A 488 6.75 -9.43 20.22
C ILE A 488 7.15 -10.39 21.35
N ARG A 489 8.36 -10.97 21.30
CA ARG A 489 8.89 -11.83 22.36
C ARG A 489 9.08 -11.08 23.68
N GLU A 490 9.59 -9.85 23.66
CA GLU A 490 9.75 -8.99 24.85
C GLU A 490 8.41 -8.66 25.50
N LEU A 491 7.37 -8.42 24.71
CA LEU A 491 6.02 -8.17 25.21
C LEU A 491 5.33 -9.45 25.73
N SER A 492 5.81 -10.62 25.29
CA SER A 492 5.29 -11.94 25.69
C SER A 492 6.01 -12.55 26.91
N VAL A 493 6.95 -11.85 27.55
CA VAL A 493 7.93 -12.39 28.53
C VAL A 493 7.32 -13.16 29.71
N ASN A 494 6.04 -12.96 30.03
CA ASN A 494 5.41 -13.64 31.18
C ASN A 494 4.83 -15.04 30.90
N GLN A 495 4.78 -15.56 29.66
CA GLN A 495 4.03 -16.81 29.38
C GLN A 495 4.57 -17.70 28.23
N ILE A 496 5.82 -17.57 27.80
CA ILE A 496 6.41 -18.52 26.84
C ILE A 496 6.62 -19.85 27.57
N LYS A 497 6.04 -20.97 27.09
CA LYS A 497 6.37 -22.32 27.58
C LYS A 497 7.89 -22.49 27.52
N THR A 498 8.53 -22.49 28.68
CA THR A 498 9.94 -22.84 28.81
C THR A 498 10.07 -24.33 29.02
N LEU A 499 11.24 -24.88 28.73
CA LEU A 499 11.63 -26.24 29.06
C LEU A 499 11.37 -26.55 30.54
N ASP A 500 11.61 -25.58 31.43
CA ASP A 500 11.33 -25.68 32.87
C ASP A 500 9.83 -25.81 33.22
N GLN A 501 8.94 -25.39 32.32
CA GLN A 501 7.48 -25.48 32.46
C GLN A 501 6.88 -26.67 31.68
N SER A 502 7.68 -27.36 30.85
CA SER A 502 7.23 -28.55 30.13
C SER A 502 7.33 -29.78 31.04
N ALA A 503 6.31 -30.63 31.06
CA ALA A 503 6.27 -31.82 31.91
C ALA A 503 7.28 -32.91 31.50
N GLN A 504 7.93 -32.74 30.34
CA GLN A 504 8.84 -33.73 29.74
C GLN A 504 10.27 -33.21 29.71
N LYS A 505 11.23 -34.11 29.96
CA LYS A 505 12.66 -33.80 29.81
C LYS A 505 13.01 -33.74 28.31
N PRO A 506 13.96 -32.88 27.91
CA PRO A 506 14.50 -32.90 26.55
C PRO A 506 15.13 -34.26 26.26
N LEU A 507 14.93 -34.75 25.04
CA LEU A 507 15.46 -36.02 24.57
C LEU A 507 16.99 -36.01 24.49
N THR A 508 17.60 -37.14 24.80
CA THR A 508 19.03 -37.40 24.61
C THR A 508 19.35 -37.65 23.14
N LYS A 509 20.63 -37.59 22.77
CA LYS A 509 21.09 -37.87 21.40
C LYS A 509 20.57 -39.19 20.83
N ASN A 510 20.55 -40.25 21.62
CA ASN A 510 20.11 -41.56 21.15
C ASN A 510 18.59 -41.56 20.90
N GLU A 511 17.81 -40.98 21.82
CA GLU A 511 16.35 -40.88 21.69
C GLU A 511 15.95 -39.99 20.51
N ILE A 512 16.67 -38.88 20.26
CA ILE A 512 16.44 -38.03 19.09
C ILE A 512 16.65 -38.82 17.79
N PHE A 513 17.75 -39.59 17.70
CA PHE A 513 18.03 -40.37 16.49
C PHE A 513 16.99 -41.46 16.27
N GLU A 514 16.61 -42.21 17.32
CA GLU A 514 15.61 -43.28 17.23
C GLU A 514 14.24 -42.77 16.79
N GLN A 515 13.81 -41.61 17.27
CA GLN A 515 12.49 -41.06 16.95
C GLN A 515 12.43 -40.33 15.61
N LEU A 516 13.56 -39.75 15.14
CA LEU A 516 13.56 -38.89 13.95
C LEU A 516 14.18 -39.51 12.70
N ALA A 517 15.06 -40.49 12.82
CA ALA A 517 15.66 -41.15 11.66
C ALA A 517 14.61 -41.94 10.88
N GLY A 518 14.29 -41.49 9.66
CA GLY A 518 13.25 -42.07 8.81
C GLY A 518 11.84 -41.52 9.06
N ALA A 519 11.69 -40.54 9.96
CA ALA A 519 10.41 -39.92 10.26
C ALA A 519 10.00 -38.88 9.20
N SER A 520 8.70 -38.71 9.01
CA SER A 520 8.13 -37.58 8.26
C SER A 520 7.47 -36.62 9.24
N LEU A 521 7.88 -35.36 9.22
CA LEU A 521 7.27 -34.31 10.03
C LEU A 521 6.25 -33.55 9.19
N ILE A 522 5.01 -33.50 9.67
CA ILE A 522 3.95 -32.71 9.06
C ILE A 522 3.80 -31.43 9.87
N CYS A 523 4.05 -30.31 9.22
CA CYS A 523 3.76 -28.98 9.75
C CYS A 523 2.91 -28.20 8.74
N LYS A 524 2.58 -26.96 9.10
CA LYS A 524 1.95 -26.02 8.17
C LYS A 524 2.91 -24.87 7.91
N THR A 525 2.92 -24.37 6.67
CA THR A 525 3.52 -23.07 6.39
C THR A 525 2.72 -21.97 7.08
N VAL A 526 3.23 -20.74 7.08
CA VAL A 526 2.52 -19.58 7.65
C VAL A 526 1.15 -19.28 7.01
N TYR A 527 0.86 -19.83 5.84
CA TYR A 527 -0.45 -19.72 5.17
C TYR A 527 -1.39 -20.88 5.48
N GLY A 528 -1.00 -21.76 6.41
CA GLY A 528 -1.77 -22.96 6.73
C GLY A 528 -1.64 -24.07 5.68
N GLU A 529 -0.80 -23.91 4.66
CA GLU A 529 -0.55 -24.94 3.66
C GLU A 529 0.20 -26.12 4.27
N PRO A 530 -0.05 -27.35 3.85
CA PRO A 530 0.70 -28.51 4.31
C PRO A 530 2.19 -28.37 3.94
N CYS A 531 3.05 -28.65 4.91
CA CYS A 531 4.49 -28.80 4.71
C CYS A 531 4.93 -30.15 5.29
N THR A 532 5.70 -30.89 4.51
CA THR A 532 6.24 -32.19 4.89
C THR A 532 7.76 -32.14 4.87
N ILE A 533 8.38 -32.55 5.98
CA ILE A 533 9.83 -32.67 6.11
C ILE A 533 10.17 -34.14 6.35
N GLU A 534 10.74 -34.80 5.35
CA GLU A 534 11.26 -36.16 5.49
C GLU A 534 12.68 -36.10 6.06
N LEU A 535 12.91 -36.79 7.18
CA LEU A 535 14.21 -36.90 7.84
C LEU A 535 14.81 -38.27 7.52
N ARG A 536 15.88 -38.32 6.74
CA ARG A 536 16.57 -39.57 6.39
C ARG A 536 17.60 -39.93 7.44
N ALA A 537 17.81 -41.22 7.66
CA ALA A 537 18.78 -41.74 8.63
C ALA A 537 20.24 -41.38 8.31
N ASP A 538 20.55 -41.05 7.05
CA ASP A 538 21.87 -40.59 6.60
C ASP A 538 22.13 -39.10 6.92
N GLY A 539 21.22 -38.45 7.65
CA GLY A 539 21.32 -37.04 8.02
C GLY A 539 20.83 -36.09 6.93
N LYS A 540 20.28 -36.57 5.81
CA LYS A 540 19.63 -35.69 4.82
C LYS A 540 18.19 -35.36 5.24
N MET A 541 17.72 -34.18 4.85
CA MET A 541 16.32 -33.81 4.97
C MET A 541 15.76 -33.30 3.65
N LEU A 542 14.48 -33.58 3.39
CA LEU A 542 13.73 -33.17 2.21
C LEU A 542 12.47 -32.45 2.65
N GLY A 543 12.30 -31.21 2.21
CA GLY A 543 11.15 -30.39 2.49
C GLY A 543 10.26 -30.24 1.26
N ARG A 544 8.95 -30.35 1.44
CA ARG A 544 7.92 -30.03 0.43
C ARG A 544 6.84 -29.17 1.06
N ALA A 545 6.53 -28.04 0.47
CA ALA A 545 5.51 -27.12 0.94
C ALA A 545 4.55 -26.70 -0.19
N GLY A 546 3.33 -26.31 0.17
CA GLY A 546 2.31 -25.86 -0.78
C GLY A 546 1.37 -26.98 -1.27
N HIS A 547 0.30 -26.60 -1.95
CA HIS A 547 -0.63 -27.56 -2.55
C HIS A 547 0.04 -28.18 -3.79
N ALA A 548 0.16 -29.51 -3.84
CA ALA A 548 0.93 -30.28 -4.84
C ALA A 548 2.48 -30.26 -4.71
N GLY A 549 3.05 -29.60 -3.69
CA GLY A 549 4.50 -29.61 -3.44
C GLY A 549 5.32 -28.71 -4.36
N ASP A 550 4.75 -27.56 -4.74
CA ASP A 550 5.34 -26.59 -5.66
C ASP A 550 6.57 -25.85 -5.09
N ASP A 551 6.80 -25.92 -3.77
CA ASP A 551 8.02 -25.43 -3.11
C ASP A 551 8.79 -26.61 -2.48
N TYR A 552 10.07 -26.72 -2.80
CA TYR A 552 10.92 -27.85 -2.44
C TYR A 552 12.32 -27.40 -2.06
N ASP A 553 12.84 -27.95 -0.96
CA ASP A 553 14.22 -27.75 -0.56
C ASP A 553 14.84 -29.03 0.03
N GLN A 554 16.16 -29.08 0.02
CA GLN A 554 16.95 -30.12 0.66
C GLN A 554 17.81 -29.52 1.77
N GLY A 555 18.22 -30.35 2.70
CA GLY A 555 19.25 -29.95 3.65
C GLY A 555 19.81 -31.12 4.42
N ARG A 556 20.39 -30.80 5.56
CA ARG A 556 20.96 -31.77 6.49
C ARG A 556 20.50 -31.54 7.91
N TRP A 557 20.43 -32.62 8.68
CA TRP A 557 20.21 -32.61 10.11
C TRP A 557 21.26 -33.48 10.81
N TRP A 558 21.61 -33.11 12.03
CA TRP A 558 22.57 -33.85 12.84
C TRP A 558 22.30 -33.60 14.33
N ILE A 559 23.03 -34.31 15.20
CA ILE A 559 22.86 -34.19 16.65
C ILE A 559 24.22 -33.94 17.29
N GLU A 560 24.32 -32.90 18.10
CA GLU A 560 25.53 -32.54 18.84
C GLU A 560 25.15 -32.05 20.24
N ASN A 561 25.76 -32.60 21.30
CA ASN A 561 25.47 -32.25 22.70
C ASN A 561 23.96 -32.28 23.06
N ASP A 562 23.26 -33.36 22.68
CA ASP A 562 21.81 -33.56 22.86
C ASP A 562 20.92 -32.48 22.20
N LEU A 563 21.50 -31.63 21.34
CA LEU A 563 20.77 -30.70 20.50
C LEU A 563 20.60 -31.28 19.10
N TRP A 564 19.38 -31.21 18.58
CA TRP A 564 19.09 -31.49 17.19
C TRP A 564 19.34 -30.25 16.35
N PHE A 565 20.22 -30.37 15.37
CA PHE A 565 20.55 -29.32 14.41
C PHE A 565 19.95 -29.62 13.05
N ARG A 566 19.54 -28.56 12.36
CA ARG A 566 19.20 -28.60 10.93
C ARG A 566 19.80 -27.43 10.18
N GLN A 567 20.06 -27.64 8.90
CA GLN A 567 20.43 -26.60 7.95
C GLN A 567 19.91 -26.95 6.56
N TRP A 568 19.01 -26.11 6.06
CA TRP A 568 18.47 -26.16 4.71
C TRP A 568 19.47 -25.58 3.69
N ASN A 569 19.30 -25.88 2.41
CA ASN A 569 20.13 -25.29 1.36
C ASN A 569 19.64 -23.88 0.99
N GLN A 570 18.33 -23.63 1.06
CA GLN A 570 17.72 -22.34 0.72
C GLN A 570 16.73 -21.86 1.78
N TRP A 571 15.85 -22.73 2.26
CA TRP A 571 14.86 -22.40 3.28
C TRP A 571 15.51 -21.90 4.57
N ALA A 572 14.80 -21.06 5.32
CA ALA A 572 15.32 -20.45 6.55
C ALA A 572 16.69 -19.79 6.36
N TYR A 573 16.96 -19.22 5.17
CA TYR A 573 18.18 -18.52 4.80
C TYR A 573 19.46 -19.38 4.84
N ALA A 574 19.32 -20.69 4.69
CA ALA A 574 20.40 -21.67 4.84
C ALA A 574 21.13 -21.58 6.20
N GLU A 575 20.48 -21.01 7.21
CA GLU A 575 21.05 -20.87 8.54
C GLU A 575 20.99 -22.19 9.29
N GLN A 576 22.05 -22.44 10.06
CA GLN A 576 22.07 -23.54 11.01
C GLN A 576 21.22 -23.18 12.23
N ALA A 577 20.28 -24.05 12.58
CA ALA A 577 19.46 -23.89 13.77
C ALA A 577 19.57 -25.14 14.65
N GLY A 578 19.76 -24.94 15.96
CA GLY A 578 19.90 -25.99 16.97
C GLY A 578 18.80 -25.92 18.02
N PHE A 579 18.21 -27.07 18.35
CA PHE A 579 17.03 -27.18 19.19
C PHE A 579 17.14 -28.31 20.21
N TYR A 580 16.62 -28.07 21.41
CA TYR A 580 16.21 -29.14 22.29
C TYR A 580 14.85 -29.67 21.82
N ILE A 581 14.64 -30.98 21.92
CA ILE A 581 13.43 -31.64 21.44
C ILE A 581 12.70 -32.30 22.59
N THR A 582 11.37 -32.13 22.63
CA THR A 582 10.45 -32.98 23.39
C THR A 582 9.38 -33.54 22.45
N ILE A 583 8.78 -34.68 22.80
CA ILE A 583 7.72 -35.33 22.00
C ILE A 583 6.56 -35.72 22.92
N GLU A 584 5.37 -35.18 22.66
CA GLU A 584 4.13 -35.44 23.41
C GLU A 584 3.04 -35.85 22.42
N ASP A 585 2.46 -37.06 22.55
CA ASP A 585 1.38 -37.56 21.69
C ASP A 585 1.64 -37.39 20.18
N HIS A 586 2.82 -37.84 19.71
CA HIS A 586 3.31 -37.68 18.32
C HIS A 586 3.56 -36.24 17.88
N LYS A 587 3.46 -35.26 18.77
CA LYS A 587 3.79 -33.87 18.50
C LYS A 587 5.22 -33.57 18.94
N ILE A 588 6.09 -33.24 17.99
CA ILE A 588 7.43 -32.73 18.26
C ILE A 588 7.34 -31.25 18.64
N CYS A 589 8.06 -30.87 19.70
CA CYS A 589 8.24 -29.51 20.15
C CYS A 589 9.73 -29.13 20.08
N TRP A 590 10.05 -28.05 19.35
CA TRP A 590 11.42 -27.53 19.26
C TRP A 590 11.61 -26.36 20.21
N PHE A 591 12.60 -26.45 21.10
CA PHE A 591 12.99 -25.37 21.99
C PHE A 591 14.36 -24.83 21.58
N ASN A 592 14.50 -23.50 21.54
CA ASN A 592 15.81 -22.90 21.29
C ASN A 592 16.77 -23.16 22.46
N GLN A 593 18.04 -22.78 22.28
CA GLN A 593 19.09 -22.92 23.29
C GLN A 593 18.82 -22.17 24.60
N LYS A 594 17.90 -21.19 24.60
CA LYS A 594 17.44 -20.49 25.82
C LYS A 594 16.26 -21.21 26.50
N GLY A 595 15.96 -22.43 26.07
CA GLY A 595 14.92 -23.27 26.64
C GLY A 595 13.49 -22.87 26.25
N ARG A 596 13.27 -22.09 25.19
CA ARG A 596 11.94 -21.55 24.84
C ARG A 596 11.38 -22.24 23.61
N LEU A 597 10.10 -22.62 23.64
CA LEU A 597 9.41 -23.22 22.50
C LEU A 597 9.44 -22.27 21.29
N VAL A 598 9.89 -22.78 20.15
CA VAL A 598 10.02 -22.07 18.87
C VAL A 598 8.91 -22.50 17.91
N ASP A 599 8.72 -23.81 17.77
CA ASP A 599 7.80 -24.37 16.79
C ASP A 599 7.37 -25.80 17.18
N THR A 600 6.36 -26.33 16.48
CA THR A 600 5.87 -27.71 16.68
C THR A 600 5.46 -28.36 15.37
N ALA A 601 5.61 -29.69 15.26
CA ALA A 601 5.10 -30.48 14.13
C ALA A 601 4.51 -31.81 14.60
N ILE A 602 3.79 -32.50 13.72
CA ILE A 602 3.28 -33.85 13.97
C ILE A 602 4.22 -34.85 13.30
N ILE A 603 4.65 -35.87 14.04
CA ILE A 603 5.48 -36.96 13.54
C ILE A 603 4.57 -38.01 12.93
N GLN A 604 4.78 -38.32 11.66
CA GLN A 604 4.22 -39.47 10.97
C GLN A 604 5.33 -40.49 10.74
N TYR A 605 5.20 -41.66 11.36
CA TYR A 605 6.08 -42.79 11.10
C TYR A 605 5.66 -43.46 9.80
N VAL A 606 6.61 -43.65 8.88
CA VAL A 606 6.37 -44.49 7.70
C VAL A 606 6.20 -45.91 8.21
N ALA A 607 5.05 -46.53 7.97
CA ALA A 607 4.85 -47.94 8.26
C ALA A 607 5.93 -48.71 7.52
N THR A 608 6.86 -49.30 8.26
CA THR A 608 7.79 -50.27 7.68
C THR A 608 6.95 -51.43 7.19
N GLU A 609 7.00 -51.71 5.89
CA GLU A 609 6.56 -52.99 5.32
C GLU A 609 7.40 -54.10 5.95
N ASN A 610 7.01 -54.53 7.14
CA ASN A 610 7.48 -55.74 7.80
C ASN A 610 6.42 -56.31 8.76
N SER A 611 5.14 -56.14 8.43
CA SER A 611 4.07 -57.04 8.88
C SER A 611 3.83 -58.13 7.82
N LYS A 612 4.84 -58.99 7.63
CA LYS A 612 4.60 -60.32 7.05
C LYS A 612 4.22 -61.28 8.17
N LEU A 613 2.99 -61.80 8.07
CA LEU A 613 2.58 -63.15 8.51
C LEU A 613 2.92 -63.53 9.96
N VAL A 614 1.95 -63.37 10.88
CA VAL A 614 1.15 -64.43 11.54
C VAL A 614 -0.03 -63.76 12.24
#